data_AF-A0A8K1LNX8-F1
#
_entry.id   AF-A0A8K1LNX8-F1
#
_cell.length_a   1.000
_cell.length_b   1.000
_cell.length_c   1.000
_cell.angle_alpha   90.00
_cell.angle_beta   90.00
_cell.angle_gamma   90.00
#
_symmetry.space_group_name_H-M   'P 1'
#
loop_
_entity.id
_entity.type
_entity.pdbx_description
1 polymer ?
#
loop_
_entity_poly.entity_id
_entity_poly.type
_entity_poly.pdbx_seq_one_letter_code
_entity_poly.pdbx_strand_id
1 'polypeptide(L)' 'MALLRQVYGSLFRRTSTFALSVVLGAVLFERVFDHGGDILFEQLNEGSSGLAHLPLAEEEDKGWWPWVSPA' A
#
# COMPACT_ATOMS: atom_id res chain seq x y z
N MET A 1 -10.87 27.28 8.48
CA MET A 1 -11.08 27.15 7.02
C MET A 1 -9.88 27.56 6.15
N ALA A 2 -8.93 28.39 6.62
CA ALA A 2 -7.78 28.84 5.80
C ALA A 2 -6.91 27.69 5.28
N LEU A 3 -6.61 26.69 6.13
CA LEU A 3 -5.81 25.52 5.76
C LEU A 3 -6.44 24.69 4.64
N LEU A 4 -7.73 24.36 4.74
CA LEU A 4 -8.46 23.62 3.70
C LEU A 4 -8.45 24.37 2.36
N ARG A 5 -8.60 25.70 2.40
CA ARG A 5 -8.57 26.55 1.20
C ARG A 5 -7.17 26.57 0.56
N GLN A 6 -6.12 26.56 1.37
CA GLN A 6 -4.73 26.48 0.92
C GLN A 6 -4.41 25.11 0.31
N VAL A 7 -4.85 24.03 0.96
CA VAL A 7 -4.69 22.65 0.46
C VAL A 7 -5.42 22.48 -0.86
N TYR A 8 -6.67 22.93 -0.97
CA TYR A 8 -7.43 22.91 -2.22
C TYR A 8 -6.73 23.70 -3.33
N GLY A 9 -6.28 24.92 -3.02
CA GLY A 9 -5.58 25.77 -3.97
C GLY A 9 -4.26 25.19 -4.48
N SER A 10 -3.54 24.46 -3.62
CA SER A 10 -2.23 23.88 -3.91
C SER A 10 -2.32 22.55 -4.66
N LEU A 11 -3.14 21.62 -4.16
CA LEU A 11 -3.16 20.23 -4.63
C LEU A 11 -4.32 19.96 -5.59
N PHE A 12 -5.52 20.46 -5.28
CA PHE A 12 -6.76 20.02 -5.92
C PHE A 12 -7.31 20.99 -6.98
N ARG A 13 -6.75 22.21 -7.13
CA ARG A 13 -7.29 23.24 -8.04
C ARG A 13 -6.90 23.06 -9.51
N ARG A 14 -5.74 22.47 -9.81
CA ARG A 14 -5.28 22.22 -11.18
C ARG A 14 -5.30 20.73 -11.46
N THR A 15 -5.79 20.30 -12.62
CA THR A 15 -5.92 18.87 -12.96
C THR A 15 -4.58 18.12 -12.93
N SER A 16 -3.47 18.77 -13.32
CA SER A 16 -2.14 18.16 -13.28
C SER A 16 -1.62 17.92 -11.85
N THR A 17 -1.74 18.92 -10.96
CA THR A 17 -1.36 18.77 -9.54
C THR A 17 -2.30 17.80 -8.83
N PHE A 18 -3.57 17.79 -9.21
CA PHE A 18 -4.55 16.85 -8.71
C PHE A 18 -4.17 15.42 -9.07
N ALA A 19 -3.92 15.13 -10.36
CA ALA A 19 -3.50 13.81 -10.80
C ALA A 19 -2.22 13.34 -10.09
N LEU A 20 -1.22 14.23 -9.97
CA LEU A 20 0.01 13.94 -9.24
C LEU A 20 -0.27 13.62 -7.75
N SER A 21 -1.13 14.40 -7.11
CA SER A 21 -1.51 14.18 -5.70
C SER A 21 -2.23 12.85 -5.49
N VAL A 22 -3.04 12.41 -6.46
CA VAL A 22 -3.74 11.12 -6.41
C VAL A 22 -2.76 9.96 -6.57
N VAL A 23 -1.82 10.03 -7.54
CA VAL A 23 -0.82 8.97 -7.72
C VAL A 23 0.08 8.84 -6.50
N LEU A 24 0.61 9.96 -5.99
CA LEU A 24 1.43 9.95 -4.78
C LEU A 24 0.63 9.46 -3.57
N GLY A 25 -0.61 9.91 -3.44
CA GLY A 25 -1.53 9.48 -2.39
C GLY A 25 -1.76 7.97 -2.44
N ALA A 26 -1.99 7.39 -3.62
CA ALA A 26 -2.22 5.96 -3.79
C ALA A 26 -1.00 5.12 -3.40
N VAL A 27 0.21 5.49 -3.86
CA VAL A 27 1.44 4.76 -3.54
C VAL A 27 1.76 4.82 -2.04
N LEU A 28 1.56 5.98 -1.40
CA LEU A 28 1.74 6.10 0.05
C LEU A 28 0.67 5.34 0.82
N PHE A 29 -0.58 5.39 0.34
CA PHE A 29 -1.70 4.70 0.94
C PHE A 29 -1.48 3.18 0.94
N GLU A 30 -1.09 2.59 -0.19
CA GLU A 30 -0.74 1.17 -0.31
C GLU A 30 0.23 0.74 0.81
N ARG A 31 1.39 1.41 0.91
CA ARG A 31 2.40 1.07 1.92
C ARG A 31 1.93 1.21 3.36
N VAL A 32 1.17 2.27 3.66
CA VAL A 32 0.70 2.52 5.02
C VAL A 32 -0.44 1.58 5.38
N PHE A 33 -1.33 1.26 4.44
CA PHE A 33 -2.49 0.41 4.69
C PHE A 33 -2.15 -1.07 4.70
N ASP A 34 -1.20 -1.53 3.90
CA ASP A 34 -0.73 -2.92 3.97
C ASP A 34 -0.14 -3.18 5.37
N HIS A 35 0.89 -2.41 5.74
CA HIS A 35 1.55 -2.59 7.05
C HIS A 35 0.66 -2.20 8.23
N GLY A 36 -0.15 -1.15 8.09
CA GLY A 36 -1.06 -0.71 9.16
C GLY A 36 -2.23 -1.67 9.35
N GLY A 37 -2.72 -2.26 8.27
CA GLY A 37 -3.79 -3.26 8.28
C GLY A 37 -3.36 -4.52 9.00
N ASP A 38 -2.16 -5.03 8.70
CA ASP A 38 -1.60 -6.21 9.38
C ASP A 38 -1.49 -5.99 10.89
N ILE A 39 -0.88 -4.87 11.31
CA ILE A 39 -0.73 -4.53 12.73
C ILE A 39 -2.09 -4.40 13.42
N LEU A 40 -3.03 -3.69 12.78
CA LEU A 40 -4.35 -3.50 13.36
C LEU A 40 -5.11 -4.83 13.45
N PHE A 41 -5.00 -5.69 12.43
CA PHE A 41 -5.64 -7.00 12.41
C PHE A 41 -5.06 -7.92 13.49
N GLU A 42 -3.74 -7.94 13.65
CA GLU A 42 -3.06 -8.70 14.69
C GLU A 42 -3.47 -8.24 16.09
N GLN A 43 -3.54 -6.93 16.33
CA GLN A 43 -4.00 -6.35 17.59
C GLN A 43 -5.46 -6.68 17.91
N LEU A 44 -6.32 -6.73 16.88
CA LEU A 44 -7.73 -7.04 17.07
C LEU A 44 -8.00 -8.54 17.24
N ASN A 45 -7.12 -9.40 16.71
CA ASN A 45 -7.26 -10.85 16.72
C ASN A 45 -6.15 -11.56 17.52
N GLU A 46 -5.60 -10.90 18.56
CA GLU A 46 -4.59 -11.45 19.46
C GLU A 46 -5.03 -12.84 19.98
N GLY A 47 -4.48 -13.91 19.38
CA GLY A 47 -4.82 -15.31 19.69
C GLY A 47 -5.32 -16.17 18.51
N SER A 48 -5.67 -15.58 17.36
CA SER A 48 -6.11 -16.29 16.15
C SER A 48 -5.12 -16.14 14.97
N SER A 49 -3.86 -15.85 15.24
CA SER A 49 -2.76 -15.83 14.24
C SER A 49 -2.42 -17.23 13.68
N GLY A 50 -3.13 -18.27 14.13
CA GLY A 50 -3.03 -19.64 13.66
C GLY A 50 -3.43 -19.88 12.20
N LEU A 51 -4.01 -18.89 11.50
CA LEU A 51 -4.33 -18.99 10.07
C LEU A 51 -3.48 -18.07 9.18
N ALA A 52 -2.74 -17.11 9.76
CA ALA A 52 -1.87 -16.19 9.02
C ALA A 52 -0.57 -16.85 8.55
N HIS A 53 -0.13 -17.93 9.21
CA HIS A 53 1.05 -18.71 8.85
C HIS A 53 0.73 -19.88 7.88
N LEU A 54 -0.50 -19.96 7.36
CA LEU A 54 -0.81 -20.96 6.35
C LEU A 54 -0.02 -20.65 5.07
N PRO A 55 0.58 -21.67 4.42
CA PRO A 55 1.46 -21.52 3.26
C PRO A 55 0.66 -21.23 1.98
N LEU A 56 -0.25 -20.25 2.00
CA LEU A 56 -1.06 -19.86 0.84
C LEU A 56 -0.63 -18.51 0.24
N ALA A 57 0.48 -17.91 0.69
CA ALA A 57 0.92 -16.59 0.20
C ALA A 57 2.38 -16.51 -0.27
N GLU A 58 3.08 -17.64 -0.46
CA GLU A 58 4.51 -17.64 -0.83
C GLU A 58 4.81 -18.54 -2.03
N GLU A 59 3.91 -18.54 -3.02
CA GLU A 59 4.13 -19.17 -4.34
C GLU A 59 4.10 -18.15 -5.50
N GLU A 60 4.28 -16.85 -5.23
CA GLU A 60 4.48 -15.83 -6.30
C GLU A 60 5.90 -15.26 -6.38
N ASP A 61 6.80 -15.57 -5.44
CA ASP A 61 8.19 -15.04 -5.45
C ASP A 61 9.26 -16.08 -5.80
N LYS A 62 8.93 -17.03 -6.68
CA LYS A 62 9.92 -17.87 -7.36
C LYS A 62 9.67 -17.89 -8.86
N GLY A 63 10.22 -16.87 -9.51
CA GLY A 63 10.74 -16.99 -10.87
C GLY A 63 9.71 -17.28 -11.95
N TRP A 64 9.08 -16.22 -12.44
CA TRP A 64 8.29 -16.26 -13.69
C TRP A 64 9.14 -16.54 -14.97
N TRP A 65 10.44 -16.85 -14.85
CA TRP A 65 11.30 -17.23 -15.97
C TRP A 65 12.12 -18.49 -15.66
N PRO A 66 11.74 -19.67 -16.18
CA PRO A 66 12.51 -20.89 -15.99
C PRO A 66 13.84 -20.96 -16.78
N TRP A 67 14.28 -19.88 -17.45
CA TRP A 67 15.43 -19.92 -18.39
C TRP A 67 16.50 -18.85 -18.18
N VAL A 68 16.44 -18.03 -17.12
CA VAL A 68 17.53 -17.07 -16.86
C VAL A 68 18.59 -17.73 -16.00
N SER A 69 19.61 -18.30 -16.65
CA SER A 69 20.86 -18.70 -15.98
C SER A 69 21.73 -17.45 -15.75
N PRO A 70 22.20 -17.17 -14.53
CA PRO A 70 23.24 -16.17 -14.33
C PRO A 70 24.56 -16.71 -14.89
N ALA A 71 25.26 -15.84 -15.63
CA ALA A 71 26.55 -16.09 -16.26
C ALA A 71 27.69 -16.30 -15.24
#